data_AF-A0A2J6R9Y1-F1
#
_entry.id   AF-A0A2J6R9Y1-F1
#
_cell.length_a   1.000
_cell.length_b   1.000
_cell.length_c   1.000
_cell.angle_alpha   90.00
_cell.angle_beta   90.00
_cell.angle_gamma   90.00
#
_symmetry.space_group_name_H-M   'P 1'
#
loop_
_entity.id
_entity.type
_entity.pdbx_description
1 polymer ?
#
loop_
_entity_poly.entity_id
_entity_poly.type
_entity_poly.pdbx_seq_one_letter_code
_entity_poly.pdbx_strand_id
1 'polypeptide(L)'
;MAAGTHALAHTHTHAHAHAQDQHQDQHQDLLQTLTDLGLEQYLPNCLQAGFHSFQSLSAITEAELTALGVRLGHRRKLLRRIAREHQWPDDRPLPTSYSELQRHRNSVRRLARGTVDPDTLEENYYSLASPPQSPAPWSREASTSSSSSVSRQESVEGTRPLLADVLRTSSRLFPIAIHEENSHIQEREKISRALRGLDDLGLRIPTADLSLPDSIVESQSEKCTWPNPTDVIPHGLNSGLTRGNSEAGVRIATEALETFVEAFSQSFNHFLFLISESELRQRFDPRKWTSDTNLPIDVCMVLALGAKASGFQVEDVQYKWYREARLQLLSEDCQDELWTMRVLVLICIFEIDDDIEVSYRFLNAAITLGLENGLATPESDLNWMEEPSLSQCLRLWETIQFLNMWFLLQPQTMGRPLPDSSRFLNIEVCRR
;
A
#
# COMPACT_ATOMS: atom_id res chain seq x y z
N MET A 1 41.14 -82.15 -23.85
CA MET A 1 40.94 -81.00 -24.76
C MET A 1 39.51 -80.52 -24.60
N ALA A 2 39.36 -79.21 -24.42
CA ALA A 2 38.14 -78.39 -24.56
C ALA A 2 36.90 -78.74 -23.72
N ALA A 3 36.71 -78.04 -22.60
CA ALA A 3 35.42 -77.52 -22.15
C ALA A 3 35.61 -76.63 -20.91
N GLY A 4 35.10 -75.40 -20.92
CA GLY A 4 34.82 -74.67 -19.67
C GLY A 4 35.29 -73.22 -19.56
N THR A 5 34.95 -72.35 -20.52
CA THR A 5 35.09 -70.88 -20.37
C THR A 5 33.93 -70.14 -21.07
N HIS A 6 32.71 -70.27 -20.56
CA HIS A 6 31.56 -69.43 -20.98
C HIS A 6 30.52 -69.35 -19.85
N ALA A 7 30.78 -68.59 -18.78
CA ALA A 7 29.77 -68.36 -17.73
C ALA A 7 29.98 -67.10 -16.85
N LEU A 8 30.61 -66.03 -17.36
CA LEU A 8 30.87 -64.81 -16.55
C LEU A 8 30.49 -63.47 -17.22
N ALA A 9 29.78 -63.48 -18.36
CA ALA A 9 29.43 -62.25 -19.07
C ALA A 9 27.95 -61.80 -18.91
N HIS A 10 27.09 -62.55 -18.21
CA HIS A 10 25.64 -62.29 -18.18
C HIS A 10 25.10 -61.52 -16.97
N THR A 11 25.91 -61.22 -15.95
CA THR A 11 25.42 -60.52 -14.74
C THR A 11 25.56 -58.99 -14.81
N HIS A 12 26.37 -58.44 -15.73
CA HIS A 12 26.62 -56.99 -15.76
C HIS A 12 25.54 -56.20 -16.53
N THR A 13 24.81 -56.85 -17.45
CA THR A 13 23.77 -56.21 -18.28
C THR A 13 22.46 -55.99 -17.53
N HIS A 14 22.16 -56.80 -16.51
CA HIS A 14 20.89 -56.74 -15.78
C HIS A 14 20.80 -55.58 -14.78
N ALA A 15 21.94 -55.12 -14.23
CA ALA A 15 21.98 -53.98 -13.31
C ALA A 15 21.80 -52.63 -14.03
N HIS A 16 22.26 -52.52 -15.28
CA HIS A 16 22.15 -51.26 -16.04
C HIS A 16 20.72 -51.01 -16.54
N ALA A 17 19.96 -52.07 -16.86
CA ALA A 17 18.55 -51.96 -17.25
C ALA A 17 17.67 -51.47 -16.10
N HIS A 18 17.92 -51.91 -14.86
CA HIS A 18 17.15 -51.48 -13.69
C HIS A 18 17.35 -50.00 -13.31
N ALA A 19 18.53 -49.45 -13.57
CA ALA A 19 18.82 -48.04 -13.29
C ALA A 19 18.14 -47.09 -14.29
N GLN A 20 17.97 -47.51 -15.56
CA GLN A 20 17.28 -46.70 -16.56
C GLN A 20 15.76 -46.62 -16.30
N ASP A 21 15.16 -47.70 -15.80
CA ASP A 21 13.72 -47.74 -15.47
C ASP A 21 13.36 -46.78 -14.33
N GLN A 22 14.19 -46.70 -13.29
CA GLN A 22 13.95 -45.81 -12.13
C GLN A 22 14.01 -44.31 -12.48
N HIS A 23 14.86 -43.91 -13.42
CA HIS A 23 14.95 -42.52 -13.86
C HIS A 23 13.73 -42.09 -14.68
N GLN A 24 13.16 -43.02 -15.45
CA GLN A 24 11.96 -42.78 -16.25
C GLN A 24 10.74 -42.56 -15.34
N ASP A 25 10.60 -43.38 -14.29
CA ASP A 25 9.49 -43.29 -13.33
C ASP A 25 9.49 -41.98 -12.53
N GLN A 26 10.66 -41.51 -12.09
CA GLN A 26 10.79 -40.25 -11.35
C GLN A 26 10.36 -39.04 -12.18
N HIS A 27 10.77 -39.02 -13.45
CA HIS A 27 10.39 -37.96 -14.38
C HIS A 27 8.88 -37.93 -14.62
N GLN A 28 8.27 -39.10 -14.76
CA GLN A 28 6.82 -39.25 -14.94
C GLN A 28 6.03 -38.71 -13.74
N ASP A 29 6.48 -38.99 -12.51
CA ASP A 29 5.86 -38.49 -11.27
C ASP A 29 5.88 -36.96 -11.17
N LEU A 30 7.03 -36.35 -11.49
CA LEU A 30 7.15 -34.89 -11.50
C LEU A 30 6.24 -34.25 -12.55
N LEU A 31 6.25 -34.78 -13.78
CA LEU A 31 5.39 -34.29 -14.86
C LEU A 31 3.91 -34.41 -14.48
N GLN A 32 3.48 -35.54 -13.94
CA GLN A 32 2.10 -35.76 -13.52
C GLN A 32 1.70 -34.74 -12.46
N THR A 33 2.53 -34.56 -11.43
CA THR A 33 2.24 -33.62 -10.34
C THR A 33 2.15 -32.17 -10.83
N LEU A 34 3.02 -31.75 -11.77
CA LEU A 34 2.94 -30.42 -12.35
C LEU A 34 1.70 -30.26 -13.24
N THR A 35 1.33 -31.28 -14.01
CA THR A 35 0.14 -31.27 -14.87
C THR A 35 -1.14 -31.17 -14.04
N ASP A 36 -1.24 -31.90 -12.93
CA ASP A 36 -2.40 -31.85 -12.02
C ASP A 36 -2.60 -30.44 -11.42
N LEU A 37 -1.55 -29.65 -11.33
CA LEU A 37 -1.58 -28.26 -10.85
C LEU A 37 -1.78 -27.22 -11.97
N GLY A 38 -1.74 -27.64 -13.24
CA GLY A 38 -1.69 -26.77 -14.42
C GLY A 38 -0.38 -25.96 -14.51
N LEU A 39 0.74 -26.59 -14.14
CA LEU A 39 2.07 -26.01 -14.00
C LEU A 39 3.14 -26.72 -14.87
N GLU A 40 2.73 -27.53 -15.84
CA GLU A 40 3.61 -28.32 -16.71
C GLU A 40 4.63 -27.48 -17.49
N GLN A 41 4.31 -26.21 -17.75
CA GLN A 41 5.21 -25.24 -18.38
C GLN A 41 6.52 -25.00 -17.61
N TYR A 42 6.58 -25.34 -16.31
CA TYR A 42 7.79 -25.21 -15.49
C TYR A 42 8.66 -26.47 -15.48
N LEU A 43 8.19 -27.58 -16.06
CA LEU A 43 8.94 -28.84 -16.08
C LEU A 43 10.36 -28.67 -16.67
N PRO A 44 10.58 -27.97 -17.81
CA PRO A 44 11.93 -27.79 -18.35
C PRO A 44 12.88 -27.10 -17.38
N ASN A 45 12.41 -26.07 -16.67
CA ASN A 45 13.19 -25.32 -15.69
C ASN A 45 13.53 -26.19 -14.48
N CYS A 46 12.57 -27.00 -14.00
CA CYS A 46 12.80 -27.95 -12.91
C CYS A 46 13.86 -28.98 -13.30
N LEU A 47 13.78 -29.57 -14.49
CA LEU A 47 14.75 -30.55 -14.97
C LEU A 47 16.14 -29.95 -15.16
N GLN A 48 16.22 -28.74 -15.71
CA GLN A 48 17.48 -28.01 -15.89
C GLN A 48 18.15 -27.68 -14.54
N ALA A 49 17.35 -27.43 -13.51
CA ALA A 49 17.84 -27.21 -12.15
C ALA A 49 18.14 -28.50 -11.37
N GLY A 50 17.97 -29.68 -11.99
CA GLY A 50 18.28 -30.97 -11.39
C GLY A 50 17.16 -31.60 -10.57
N PHE A 51 15.93 -31.10 -10.67
CA PHE A 51 14.75 -31.72 -10.05
C PHE A 51 14.18 -32.77 -10.99
N HIS A 52 14.41 -34.04 -10.67
CA HIS A 52 13.96 -35.17 -11.49
C HIS A 52 12.73 -35.89 -10.94
N SER A 53 12.30 -35.59 -9.71
CA SER A 53 11.12 -36.17 -9.04
C SER A 53 10.39 -35.14 -8.21
N PHE A 54 9.11 -35.37 -7.91
CA PHE A 54 8.39 -34.48 -6.98
C PHE A 54 9.02 -34.49 -5.58
N GLN A 55 9.55 -35.63 -5.15
CA GLN A 55 10.30 -35.74 -3.89
C GLN A 55 11.49 -34.78 -3.84
N SER A 56 12.29 -34.68 -4.92
CA SER A 56 13.41 -33.73 -4.98
C SER A 56 12.94 -32.28 -4.94
N LEU A 57 11.80 -31.98 -5.58
CA LEU A 57 11.20 -30.66 -5.60
C LEU A 57 10.57 -30.27 -4.25
N SER A 58 10.12 -31.23 -3.44
CA SER A 58 9.45 -30.98 -2.15
C SER A 58 10.29 -30.23 -1.11
N ALA A 59 11.62 -30.18 -1.29
CA ALA A 59 12.54 -29.45 -0.43
C ALA A 59 12.83 -28.01 -0.90
N ILE A 60 12.24 -27.58 -2.03
CA ILE A 60 12.52 -26.27 -2.62
C ILE A 60 11.98 -25.12 -1.76
N THR A 61 12.75 -24.05 -1.68
CA THR A 61 12.37 -22.80 -1.01
C THR A 61 11.59 -21.88 -1.97
N GLU A 62 10.84 -20.92 -1.41
CA GLU A 62 10.16 -19.92 -2.24
C GLU A 62 11.13 -19.06 -3.06
N ALA A 63 12.32 -18.77 -2.50
CA ALA A 63 13.37 -18.04 -3.19
C ALA A 63 13.90 -18.81 -4.41
N GLU A 64 14.12 -20.12 -4.28
CA GLU A 64 14.54 -20.98 -5.38
C GLU A 64 13.45 -21.08 -6.46
N LEU A 65 12.17 -21.18 -6.09
CA LEU A 65 11.07 -21.13 -7.07
C LEU A 65 11.03 -19.80 -7.83
N THR A 66 11.42 -18.71 -7.16
CA THR A 66 11.55 -17.39 -7.80
C THR A 66 12.72 -17.37 -8.79
N ALA A 67 13.85 -17.97 -8.43
CA ALA A 67 15.01 -18.14 -9.32
C ALA A 67 14.69 -19.04 -10.53
N LEU A 68 13.78 -20.01 -10.39
CA LEU A 68 13.26 -20.83 -11.48
C LEU A 68 12.25 -20.09 -12.39
N GLY A 69 11.94 -18.82 -12.09
CA GLY A 69 10.98 -18.02 -12.86
C GLY A 69 9.51 -18.37 -12.61
N VAL A 70 9.19 -19.02 -11.49
CA VAL A 70 7.81 -19.39 -11.15
C VAL A 70 7.05 -18.15 -10.63
N ARG A 71 5.90 -17.84 -11.25
CA ARG A 71 5.06 -16.68 -10.88
C ARG A 71 4.47 -16.86 -9.47
N LEU A 72 4.23 -15.77 -8.75
CA LEU A 72 3.79 -15.80 -7.34
C LEU A 72 2.56 -16.70 -7.10
N GLY A 73 1.51 -16.59 -7.92
CA GLY A 73 0.32 -17.45 -7.78
C GLY A 73 0.62 -18.94 -7.98
N HIS A 74 1.53 -19.27 -8.89
CA HIS A 74 1.97 -20.65 -9.16
C HIS A 74 2.86 -21.19 -8.03
N ARG A 75 3.72 -20.33 -7.45
CA ARG A 75 4.50 -20.66 -6.25
C ARG A 75 3.59 -21.11 -5.11
N ARG A 76 2.51 -20.37 -4.85
CA ARG A 76 1.54 -20.72 -3.79
C ARG A 76 0.82 -22.05 -4.06
N LYS A 77 0.43 -22.34 -5.31
CA LYS A 77 -0.16 -23.63 -5.68
C LYS A 77 0.79 -24.80 -5.42
N LEU A 78 2.05 -24.66 -5.86
CA LEU A 78 3.06 -25.69 -5.70
C LEU A 78 3.44 -25.90 -4.22
N LEU A 79 3.69 -24.81 -3.48
CA LEU A 79 3.96 -24.86 -2.05
C LEU A 79 2.80 -25.49 -1.27
N ARG A 80 1.54 -25.24 -1.67
CA ARG A 80 0.37 -25.89 -1.07
C ARG A 80 0.36 -27.40 -1.34
N ARG A 81 0.71 -27.84 -2.56
CA ARG A 81 0.85 -29.27 -2.87
C ARG A 81 1.95 -29.93 -2.03
N ILE A 82 3.10 -29.28 -1.87
CA ILE A 82 4.20 -29.73 -1.01
C ILE A 82 3.73 -29.81 0.45
N ALA A 83 3.00 -28.80 0.93
CA ALA A 83 2.47 -28.78 2.28
C ALA A 83 1.52 -29.97 2.54
N ARG A 84 0.61 -30.28 1.59
CA ARG A 84 -0.28 -31.46 1.69
C ARG A 84 0.48 -32.78 1.72
N GLU A 85 1.54 -32.93 0.93
CA GLU A 85 2.41 -34.12 0.95
C GLU A 85 3.04 -34.34 2.34
N HIS A 86 3.23 -33.25 3.07
CA HIS A 86 3.71 -33.23 4.45
C HIS A 86 2.60 -33.20 5.50
N GLN A 87 1.35 -33.49 5.11
CA GLN A 87 0.17 -33.54 5.98
C GLN A 87 -0.13 -32.20 6.65
N TRP A 88 0.19 -31.09 5.98
CA TRP A 88 -0.18 -29.76 6.41
C TRP A 88 -1.65 -29.48 6.06
N PRO A 89 -2.47 -28.95 6.98
CA PRO A 89 -3.89 -28.67 6.73
C PRO A 89 -4.13 -27.58 5.67
N ASP A 90 -5.22 -27.70 4.92
CA ASP A 90 -5.57 -26.76 3.83
C ASP A 90 -6.14 -25.43 4.34
N ASP A 91 -6.80 -25.45 5.49
CA ASP A 91 -7.36 -24.30 6.20
C ASP A 91 -6.28 -23.43 6.87
N ARG A 92 -5.06 -23.96 7.05
CA ARG A 92 -3.94 -23.23 7.65
C ARG A 92 -3.19 -22.38 6.62
N PRO A 93 -2.57 -21.26 7.04
CA PRO A 93 -1.63 -20.54 6.19
C PRO A 93 -0.47 -21.46 5.76
N LEU A 94 0.16 -21.16 4.63
CA LEU A 94 1.35 -21.91 4.19
C LEU A 94 2.48 -21.73 5.22
N PRO A 95 3.28 -22.77 5.47
CA PRO A 95 4.42 -22.66 6.39
C PRO A 95 5.39 -21.58 5.88
N THR A 96 5.91 -20.80 6.82
CA THR A 96 6.84 -19.70 6.54
C THR A 96 8.23 -20.20 6.16
N SER A 97 8.58 -21.43 6.55
CA SER A 97 9.85 -22.07 6.24
C SER A 97 9.73 -23.58 6.07
N TYR A 98 10.66 -24.19 5.34
CA TYR A 98 10.76 -25.65 5.23
C TYR A 98 11.00 -26.31 6.60
N SER A 99 11.71 -25.63 7.51
CA SER A 99 11.96 -26.15 8.86
C SER A 99 10.67 -26.32 9.68
N GLU A 100 9.71 -25.41 9.51
CA GLU A 100 8.39 -25.48 10.14
C GLU A 100 7.59 -26.67 9.61
N LEU A 101 7.56 -26.83 8.28
CA LEU A 101 6.94 -27.98 7.63
C LEU A 101 7.54 -29.32 8.10
N GLN A 102 8.87 -29.38 8.26
CA GLN A 102 9.57 -30.55 8.79
C GLN A 102 9.24 -30.82 10.25
N ARG A 103 9.14 -29.79 11.10
CA ARG A 103 8.72 -29.96 12.50
C ARG A 103 7.30 -30.53 12.59
N HIS A 104 6.37 -30.00 11.80
CA HIS A 104 5.00 -30.53 11.72
C HIS A 104 4.99 -31.99 11.30
N ARG A 105 5.65 -32.33 10.18
CA ARG A 105 5.78 -33.73 9.71
C ARG A 105 6.36 -34.66 10.78
N ASN A 106 7.37 -34.21 11.51
CA ASN A 106 7.96 -34.98 12.59
C ASN A 106 7.02 -35.14 13.79
N SER A 107 6.22 -34.11 14.09
CA SER A 107 5.16 -34.18 15.10
C SER A 107 4.10 -35.22 14.73
N VAL A 108 3.56 -35.15 13.51
CA VAL A 108 2.55 -36.11 13.03
C VAL A 108 3.09 -37.54 13.01
N ARG A 109 4.36 -37.73 12.60
CA ARG A 109 5.02 -39.05 12.66
C ARG A 109 5.20 -39.58 14.08
N ARG A 110 5.40 -38.71 15.08
CA ARG A 110 5.47 -39.11 16.48
C ARG A 110 4.09 -39.52 17.00
N LEU A 111 3.04 -38.80 16.61
CA LEU A 111 1.65 -39.15 16.93
C LEU A 111 1.25 -40.51 16.36
N ALA A 112 1.59 -40.77 15.09
CA ALA A 112 1.32 -42.07 14.47
C ALA A 112 2.02 -43.27 15.17
N ARG A 113 3.01 -43.01 16.05
CA ARG A 113 3.74 -44.02 16.82
C ARG A 113 3.33 -44.08 18.29
N GLY A 114 2.60 -43.10 18.81
CA GLY A 114 2.22 -43.00 20.21
C GLY A 114 0.71 -43.11 20.42
N THR A 115 0.28 -43.72 21.51
CA THR A 115 -1.13 -43.79 21.95
C THR A 115 -1.58 -42.45 22.56
N VAL A 116 -1.30 -41.34 21.89
CA VAL A 116 -1.70 -40.00 22.34
C VAL A 116 -2.84 -39.53 21.44
N ASP A 117 -3.93 -39.11 22.06
CA ASP A 117 -5.12 -38.61 21.38
C ASP A 117 -4.77 -37.36 20.54
N PRO A 118 -4.95 -37.40 19.21
CA PRO A 118 -4.53 -36.35 18.29
C PRO A 118 -5.17 -34.98 18.58
N ASP A 119 -6.39 -34.95 19.13
CA ASP A 119 -7.13 -33.70 19.35
C ASP A 119 -6.55 -32.88 20.52
N THR A 120 -6.07 -33.55 21.58
CA THR A 120 -5.47 -32.87 22.76
C THR A 120 -4.11 -32.21 22.50
N LEU A 121 -3.44 -32.50 21.39
CA LEU A 121 -2.07 -32.01 21.14
C LEU A 121 -1.98 -30.95 20.04
N GLU A 122 -2.96 -30.86 19.14
CA GLU A 122 -3.05 -29.73 18.21
C GLU A 122 -3.18 -28.40 18.94
N GLU A 123 -3.99 -28.32 20.00
CA GLU A 123 -4.10 -27.12 20.85
C GLU A 123 -2.76 -26.78 21.54
N ASN A 124 -1.98 -27.78 21.94
CA ASN A 124 -0.72 -27.60 22.66
C ASN A 124 0.45 -27.21 21.73
N TYR A 125 0.52 -27.72 20.50
CA TYR A 125 1.63 -27.39 19.58
C TYR A 125 1.64 -25.91 19.23
N TYR A 126 0.47 -25.30 18.99
CA TYR A 126 0.37 -23.88 18.67
C TYR A 126 0.43 -22.98 19.92
N SER A 127 -0.03 -23.45 21.08
CA SER A 127 0.16 -22.75 22.36
C SER A 127 1.63 -22.67 22.79
N LEU A 128 2.48 -23.60 22.34
CA LEU A 128 3.91 -23.66 22.68
C LEU A 128 4.84 -23.12 21.58
N ALA A 129 4.38 -23.00 20.34
CA ALA A 129 5.15 -22.47 19.21
C ALA A 129 5.06 -20.93 19.09
N SER A 130 4.14 -20.29 19.80
CA SER A 130 4.24 -18.86 20.07
C SER A 130 5.55 -18.62 20.84
N PRO A 131 6.49 -17.80 20.33
CA PRO A 131 7.67 -17.46 21.11
C PRO A 131 7.22 -16.91 22.47
N PRO A 132 7.92 -17.20 23.59
CA PRO A 132 7.62 -16.56 24.86
C PRO A 132 7.61 -15.06 24.58
N GLN A 133 6.45 -14.43 24.78
CA GLN A 133 6.31 -12.99 24.63
C GLN A 133 7.28 -12.37 25.64
N SER A 134 8.48 -12.03 25.18
CA SER A 134 9.33 -11.07 25.87
C SER A 134 8.45 -9.84 26.08
N PRO A 135 8.32 -9.34 27.31
CA PRO A 135 7.45 -8.20 27.58
C PRO A 135 7.91 -7.07 26.67
N ALA A 136 7.03 -6.69 25.74
CA ALA A 136 7.34 -5.62 24.82
C ALA A 136 7.67 -4.36 25.65
N PRO A 137 8.68 -3.57 25.27
CA PRO A 137 9.20 -2.45 26.08
C PRO A 137 8.18 -1.33 26.35
N TRP A 138 6.96 -1.44 25.82
CA TRP A 138 5.85 -0.50 25.97
C TRP A 138 4.83 -0.93 27.04
N SER A 139 5.02 -2.08 27.70
CA SER A 139 4.16 -2.52 28.81
C SER A 139 4.53 -1.77 30.09
N ARG A 140 4.20 -0.47 30.16
CA ARG A 140 4.10 0.23 31.44
C ARG A 140 2.76 -0.12 32.05
N GLU A 141 2.79 -0.80 33.19
CA GLU A 141 1.65 -1.01 34.05
C GLU A 141 1.01 0.35 34.39
N ALA A 142 -0.15 0.62 33.81
CA ALA A 142 -1.00 1.72 34.22
C ALA A 142 -1.52 1.38 35.61
N SER A 143 -1.07 2.15 36.60
CA SER A 143 -1.55 2.04 37.96
C SER A 143 -3.06 2.25 37.98
N THR A 144 -3.77 1.27 38.52
CA THR A 144 -5.21 1.26 38.72
C THR A 144 -5.65 2.55 39.39
N SER A 145 -6.29 3.43 38.62
CA SER A 145 -7.03 4.57 39.14
C SER A 145 -8.49 4.42 38.76
N SER A 146 -9.32 4.78 39.72
CA SER A 146 -10.74 4.53 39.85
C SER A 146 -11.54 5.00 38.63
N SER A 147 -12.49 4.16 38.22
CA SER A 147 -13.48 4.40 37.17
C SER A 147 -14.25 5.72 37.38
N SER A 148 -13.82 6.78 36.71
CA SER A 148 -14.67 7.92 36.37
C SER A 148 -15.04 7.78 34.89
N SER A 149 -16.33 7.58 34.63
CA SER A 149 -16.92 7.68 33.30
C SER A 149 -16.90 9.15 32.87
N VAL A 150 -15.73 9.64 32.49
CA VAL A 150 -15.56 10.96 31.85
C VAL A 150 -16.03 10.83 30.41
N SER A 151 -16.88 11.76 29.97
CA SER A 151 -17.46 11.75 28.64
C SER A 151 -16.37 11.89 27.56
N ARG A 152 -16.30 10.91 26.65
CA ARG A 152 -15.39 10.83 25.49
C ARG A 152 -15.32 12.10 24.63
N GLN A 153 -16.31 12.97 24.76
CA GLN A 153 -16.44 14.22 24.00
C GLN A 153 -15.43 15.30 24.39
N GLU A 154 -14.86 15.30 25.61
CA GLU A 154 -13.84 16.29 26.01
C GLU A 154 -12.42 15.95 25.51
N SER A 155 -12.17 14.70 25.08
CA SER A 155 -10.83 14.29 24.59
C SER A 155 -10.55 14.74 23.15
N VAL A 156 -11.60 14.92 22.33
CA VAL A 156 -11.48 15.19 20.88
C VAL A 156 -10.96 16.60 20.57
N GLU A 157 -11.05 17.53 21.53
CA GLU A 157 -10.64 18.92 21.31
C GLU A 157 -9.10 19.09 21.32
N GLY A 158 -8.36 18.11 21.84
CA GLY A 158 -6.89 18.15 21.96
C GLY A 158 -6.13 17.85 20.66
N THR A 159 -6.66 16.99 19.78
CA THR A 159 -5.94 16.55 18.57
C THR A 159 -6.08 17.48 17.38
N ARG A 160 -7.18 18.23 17.29
CA ARG A 160 -7.42 19.16 16.17
C ARG A 160 -6.34 20.24 16.04
N PRO A 161 -5.86 20.88 17.13
CA PRO A 161 -4.75 21.82 17.05
C PRO A 161 -3.46 21.17 16.54
N LEU A 162 -3.16 19.95 16.97
CA LEU A 162 -1.98 19.20 16.53
C LEU A 162 -2.08 18.88 15.03
N LEU A 163 -3.24 18.43 14.57
CA LEU A 163 -3.47 18.15 13.16
C LEU A 163 -3.29 19.41 12.31
N ALA A 164 -3.85 20.53 12.75
CA ALA A 164 -3.73 21.80 12.06
C ALA A 164 -2.28 22.33 12.03
N ASP A 165 -1.48 22.06 13.06
CA ASP A 165 -0.05 22.38 13.10
C ASP A 165 0.77 21.49 12.14
N VAL A 166 0.50 20.18 12.15
CA VAL A 166 1.13 19.23 11.23
C VAL A 166 0.78 19.55 9.78
N LEU A 167 -0.48 19.88 9.48
CA LEU A 167 -0.90 20.28 8.14
C LEU A 167 -0.34 21.63 7.69
N ARG A 168 0.00 22.51 8.64
CA ARG A 168 0.72 23.77 8.36
C ARG A 168 2.23 23.62 8.30
N THR A 169 2.77 22.44 8.62
CA THR A 169 4.21 22.21 8.51
C THR A 169 4.64 22.42 7.07
N SER A 170 5.53 23.40 6.89
CA SER A 170 6.12 23.72 5.60
C SER A 170 6.93 22.51 5.11
N SER A 171 6.50 21.93 4.00
CA SER A 171 7.32 21.00 3.22
C SER A 171 8.06 21.81 2.16
N ARG A 172 9.22 21.32 1.68
CA ARG A 172 9.85 21.87 0.47
C ARG A 172 8.89 21.86 -0.73
N LEU A 173 7.99 20.87 -0.73
CA LEU A 173 6.99 20.64 -1.77
C LEU A 173 5.71 21.45 -1.58
N PHE A 174 5.53 21.97 -0.36
CA PHE A 174 4.39 22.78 0.03
C PHE A 174 4.90 23.98 0.82
N PRO A 175 5.58 24.94 0.16
CA PRO A 175 5.87 26.21 0.77
C PRO A 175 4.52 26.89 0.97
N ILE A 176 3.97 26.80 2.18
CA ILE A 176 2.84 27.63 2.54
C ILE A 176 3.38 29.05 2.51
N ALA A 177 3.14 29.75 1.41
CA ALA A 177 3.18 31.19 1.41
C ALA A 177 2.02 31.64 2.32
N ILE A 178 2.24 31.62 3.64
CA ILE A 178 1.29 32.10 4.66
C ILE A 178 0.85 33.55 4.35
N HIS A 179 1.57 34.23 3.46
CA HIS A 179 1.22 35.54 2.93
C HIS A 179 0.07 35.58 1.90
N GLU A 180 -0.17 34.55 1.08
CA GLU A 180 -1.19 34.64 0.01
C GLU A 180 -2.61 34.31 0.48
N GLU A 181 -2.78 33.37 1.41
CA GLU A 181 -4.10 33.02 1.92
C GLU A 181 -4.65 34.10 2.87
N ASN A 182 -3.76 34.72 3.67
CA ASN A 182 -4.10 35.93 4.41
C ASN A 182 -4.41 37.10 3.48
N SER A 183 -3.79 37.21 2.30
CA SER A 183 -4.14 38.24 1.32
C SER A 183 -5.59 38.08 0.84
N HIS A 184 -6.00 36.88 0.41
CA HIS A 184 -7.35 36.65 -0.09
C HIS A 184 -8.44 36.70 1.00
N ILE A 185 -8.15 36.20 2.20
CA ILE A 185 -9.08 36.31 3.34
C ILE A 185 -9.19 37.77 3.78
N GLN A 186 -8.08 38.51 3.88
CA GLN A 186 -8.07 39.92 4.27
C GLN A 186 -8.65 40.83 3.17
N GLU A 187 -8.57 40.45 1.90
CA GLU A 187 -9.21 41.13 0.77
C GLU A 187 -10.72 40.87 0.77
N ARG A 188 -11.16 39.63 0.98
CA ARG A 188 -12.59 39.30 1.23
C ARG A 188 -13.15 40.04 2.43
N GLU A 189 -12.38 40.17 3.50
CA GLU A 189 -12.80 40.88 4.71
C GLU A 189 -12.83 42.41 4.49
N LYS A 190 -11.87 42.97 3.73
CA LYS A 190 -11.89 44.38 3.29
C LYS A 190 -13.11 44.68 2.41
N ILE A 191 -13.42 43.81 1.45
CA ILE A 191 -14.63 43.92 0.62
C ILE A 191 -15.89 43.83 1.49
N SER A 192 -15.93 42.88 2.43
CA SER A 192 -17.06 42.73 3.36
C SER A 192 -17.21 43.90 4.33
N ARG A 193 -16.12 44.57 4.72
CA ARG A 193 -16.14 45.80 5.52
C ARG A 193 -16.58 47.01 4.69
N ALA A 194 -16.14 47.10 3.43
CA ALA A 194 -16.57 48.15 2.50
C ALA A 194 -18.07 48.05 2.17
N LEU A 195 -18.59 46.83 1.99
CA LEU A 195 -20.01 46.56 1.77
C LEU A 195 -20.85 46.86 3.02
N ARG A 196 -20.37 46.51 4.23
CA ARG A 196 -21.04 46.89 5.49
C ARG A 196 -21.05 48.40 5.74
N GLY A 197 -20.00 49.12 5.33
CA GLY A 197 -19.96 50.59 5.42
C GLY A 197 -20.92 51.30 4.45
N LEU A 198 -21.37 50.63 3.38
CA LEU A 198 -22.36 51.17 2.45
C LEU A 198 -23.80 51.09 3.00
N ASP A 199 -24.08 50.10 3.85
CA ASP A 199 -25.37 49.98 4.55
C ASP A 199 -25.55 51.09 5.61
N ASP A 200 -24.48 51.49 6.29
CA ASP A 200 -24.49 52.60 7.27
C ASP A 200 -24.72 53.98 6.62
N LEU A 201 -24.54 54.09 5.30
CA LEU A 201 -24.81 55.32 4.53
C LEU A 201 -26.23 55.38 3.95
N GLY A 202 -27.09 54.39 4.26
CA GLY A 202 -28.49 54.38 3.82
C GLY A 202 -28.68 54.21 2.31
N LEU A 203 -27.64 53.81 1.59
CA LEU A 203 -27.69 53.58 0.14
C LEU A 203 -28.21 52.16 -0.13
N ARG A 204 -29.55 52.02 -0.16
CA ARG A 204 -30.19 50.80 -0.67
C ARG A 204 -29.89 50.66 -2.16
N ILE A 205 -29.07 49.68 -2.52
CA ILE A 205 -28.87 49.29 -3.93
C ILE A 205 -30.19 48.70 -4.45
N PRO A 206 -30.79 49.25 -5.52
CA PRO A 206 -32.02 48.70 -6.09
C PRO A 206 -31.72 47.36 -6.75
N THR A 207 -32.47 46.32 -6.38
CA THR A 207 -32.56 45.07 -7.12
C THR A 207 -33.31 45.33 -8.42
N ALA A 208 -32.59 45.62 -9.50
CA ALA A 208 -33.16 45.71 -10.83
C ALA A 208 -32.28 44.99 -11.85
N ASP A 209 -32.93 44.11 -12.61
CA ASP A 209 -32.45 43.48 -13.85
C ASP A 209 -31.74 44.50 -14.75
N LEU A 210 -30.43 44.34 -14.92
CA LEU A 210 -29.68 45.04 -15.96
C LEU A 210 -28.61 44.12 -16.54
N SER A 211 -28.92 43.56 -17.70
CA SER A 211 -27.97 43.20 -18.74
C SER A 211 -27.29 44.47 -19.28
N LEU A 212 -26.00 44.67 -19.04
CA LEU A 212 -25.16 45.66 -19.72
C LEU A 212 -23.71 45.14 -19.88
N PRO A 213 -22.92 45.70 -20.81
CA PRO A 213 -22.00 44.95 -21.66
C PRO A 213 -20.55 44.94 -21.16
N ASP A 214 -19.84 43.89 -21.57
CA ASP A 214 -18.40 43.72 -21.42
C ASP A 214 -17.64 44.79 -22.21
N SER A 215 -17.18 45.85 -21.54
CA SER A 215 -15.87 46.44 -21.81
C SER A 215 -15.60 47.61 -20.87
N ILE A 216 -14.33 47.70 -20.45
CA ILE A 216 -13.69 48.82 -19.75
C ILE A 216 -13.87 48.79 -18.22
N VAL A 217 -13.10 47.91 -17.56
CA VAL A 217 -12.11 48.27 -16.52
C VAL A 217 -11.05 47.16 -16.51
N GLU A 218 -9.98 47.33 -17.29
CA GLU A 218 -8.75 46.53 -17.14
C GLU A 218 -7.84 47.28 -16.17
N SER A 219 -8.00 46.99 -14.88
CA SER A 219 -6.99 47.31 -13.86
C SER A 219 -6.19 46.04 -13.62
N GLN A 220 -4.87 46.14 -13.77
CA GLN A 220 -3.90 45.05 -13.69
C GLN A 220 -3.95 44.38 -12.30
N SER A 221 -4.85 43.41 -12.17
CA SER A 221 -4.79 42.34 -11.18
C SER A 221 -4.05 41.21 -11.89
N GLU A 222 -2.83 40.91 -11.44
CA GLU A 222 -2.13 39.66 -11.77
C GLU A 222 -2.92 38.51 -11.12
N LYS A 223 -4.01 38.15 -11.78
CA LYS A 223 -4.65 36.86 -11.60
C LYS A 223 -3.59 35.85 -12.05
N CYS A 224 -3.04 35.09 -11.11
CA CYS A 224 -2.28 33.90 -11.45
C CYS A 224 -3.20 32.93 -12.20
N THR A 225 -3.36 33.13 -13.50
CA THR A 225 -3.78 32.11 -14.45
C THR A 225 -2.65 31.11 -14.52
N TRP A 226 -2.63 30.20 -13.55
CA TRP A 226 -1.91 28.96 -13.70
C TRP A 226 -2.55 28.18 -14.87
N PRO A 227 -1.72 27.47 -15.66
CA PRO A 227 -2.19 26.73 -16.82
C PRO A 227 -3.38 25.85 -16.44
N ASN A 228 -4.43 25.91 -17.27
CA ASN A 228 -5.55 24.96 -17.22
C ASN A 228 -4.93 23.54 -17.26
N PRO A 229 -5.50 22.47 -16.68
CA PRO A 229 -4.91 21.12 -16.75
C PRO A 229 -4.59 20.66 -18.19
N THR A 230 -5.27 21.24 -19.19
CA THR A 230 -4.98 21.06 -20.62
C THR A 230 -3.70 21.75 -21.11
N ASP A 231 -3.19 22.75 -20.37
CA ASP A 231 -2.02 23.57 -20.72
C ASP A 231 -0.71 23.05 -20.07
N VAL A 232 -0.78 22.06 -19.18
CA VAL A 232 0.40 21.37 -18.58
C VAL A 232 0.80 20.12 -19.38
N ILE A 233 0.30 19.98 -20.61
CA ILE A 233 0.72 18.90 -21.52
C ILE A 233 2.07 19.29 -22.15
N PRO A 234 3.09 18.40 -22.17
CA PRO A 234 4.44 18.79 -22.56
C PRO A 234 4.52 19.30 -24.00
N HIS A 235 5.20 20.44 -24.21
CA HIS A 235 5.61 20.96 -25.52
C HIS A 235 6.65 20.08 -26.26
N GLY A 236 6.75 18.79 -25.92
CA GLY A 236 7.66 17.81 -26.54
C GLY A 236 7.14 17.09 -27.78
N LEU A 237 5.87 17.30 -28.15
CA LEU A 237 5.25 16.76 -29.37
C LEU A 237 4.78 17.90 -30.30
N ASN A 238 5.65 18.88 -30.53
CA ASN A 238 5.38 19.97 -31.47
C ASN A 238 5.77 19.57 -32.91
N SER A 239 4.86 18.92 -33.62
CA SER A 239 4.77 19.06 -35.08
C SER A 239 3.38 19.57 -35.46
N GLY A 240 3.26 20.91 -35.49
CA GLY A 240 2.29 21.67 -36.28
C GLY A 240 0.85 21.16 -36.30
N LEU A 241 0.08 21.41 -35.25
CA LEU A 241 -1.38 21.37 -35.31
C LEU A 241 -1.96 22.73 -34.92
N THR A 242 -2.56 23.35 -35.93
CA THR A 242 -3.35 24.56 -35.84
C THR A 242 -4.57 24.35 -34.94
N ARG A 243 -4.96 25.43 -34.27
CA ARG A 243 -6.11 25.67 -33.39
C ARG A 243 -7.45 25.05 -33.88
N GLY A 244 -7.58 23.74 -33.79
CA GLY A 244 -8.78 22.98 -34.11
C GLY A 244 -8.87 21.71 -33.27
N ASN A 245 -10.02 21.54 -32.60
CA ASN A 245 -10.46 20.41 -31.77
C ASN A 245 -9.99 20.38 -30.30
N SER A 246 -10.82 20.97 -29.41
CA SER A 246 -10.72 20.81 -27.95
C SER A 246 -10.87 19.35 -27.48
N GLU A 247 -11.46 18.47 -28.28
CA GLU A 247 -11.65 17.06 -27.92
C GLU A 247 -10.34 16.27 -27.83
N ALA A 248 -9.30 16.66 -28.57
CA ALA A 248 -8.01 15.93 -28.55
C ALA A 248 -7.25 16.15 -27.24
N GLY A 249 -7.26 17.38 -26.70
CA GLY A 249 -6.60 17.70 -25.42
C GLY A 249 -7.27 17.02 -24.23
N VAL A 250 -8.60 16.91 -24.24
CA VAL A 250 -9.36 16.21 -23.21
C VAL A 250 -8.99 14.73 -23.15
N ARG A 251 -8.81 14.07 -24.30
CA ARG A 251 -8.41 12.66 -24.36
C ARG A 251 -7.03 12.40 -23.77
N ILE A 252 -6.06 13.25 -24.08
CA ILE A 252 -4.68 13.12 -23.56
C ILE A 252 -4.68 13.26 -22.03
N ALA A 253 -5.46 14.20 -21.49
CA ALA A 253 -5.59 14.37 -20.05
C ALA A 253 -6.22 13.14 -19.37
N THR A 254 -7.26 12.55 -19.97
CA THR A 254 -7.89 11.34 -19.42
C THR A 254 -6.94 10.13 -19.44
N GLU A 255 -6.17 9.95 -20.52
CA GLU A 255 -5.20 8.86 -20.64
C GLU A 255 -4.07 8.98 -19.59
N ALA A 256 -3.63 10.21 -19.30
CA ALA A 256 -2.64 10.45 -18.25
C ALA A 256 -3.17 10.10 -16.85
N LEU A 257 -4.41 10.48 -16.53
CA LEU A 257 -5.03 10.16 -15.24
C LEU A 257 -5.20 8.65 -15.05
N GLU A 258 -5.65 7.94 -16.08
CA GLU A 258 -5.74 6.47 -16.07
C GLU A 258 -4.35 5.84 -15.85
N THR A 259 -3.32 6.38 -16.51
CA THR A 259 -1.93 5.93 -16.34
C THR A 259 -1.46 6.13 -14.89
N PHE A 260 -1.80 7.23 -14.25
CA PHE A 260 -1.44 7.48 -12.84
C PHE A 260 -2.13 6.51 -11.88
N VAL A 261 -3.42 6.22 -12.06
CA VAL A 261 -4.12 5.25 -11.21
C VAL A 261 -3.59 3.84 -11.41
N GLU A 262 -3.27 3.46 -12.64
CA GLU A 262 -2.65 2.16 -12.92
C GLU A 262 -1.25 2.08 -12.28
N ALA A 263 -0.42 3.11 -12.42
CA ALA A 263 0.89 3.18 -11.77
C ALA A 263 0.78 3.14 -10.24
N PHE A 264 -0.21 3.83 -9.66
CA PHE A 264 -0.51 3.74 -8.23
C PHE A 264 -0.87 2.31 -7.83
N SER A 265 -1.78 1.67 -8.56
CA SER A 265 -2.24 0.32 -8.27
C SER A 265 -1.12 -0.72 -8.37
N GLN A 266 -0.18 -0.53 -9.30
CA GLN A 266 0.98 -1.39 -9.47
C GLN A 266 2.02 -1.19 -8.36
N SER A 267 2.39 0.05 -8.05
CA SER A 267 3.46 0.37 -7.11
C SER A 267 3.03 0.33 -5.64
N PHE A 268 1.75 0.60 -5.36
CA PHE A 268 1.19 0.67 -4.01
C PHE A 268 0.11 -0.39 -3.76
N ASN A 269 0.16 -1.52 -4.49
CA ASN A 269 -0.79 -2.63 -4.32
C ASN A 269 -0.94 -3.05 -2.85
N HIS A 270 0.18 -3.06 -2.12
CA HIS A 270 0.20 -3.39 -0.70
C HIS A 270 -0.56 -2.42 0.18
N PHE A 271 -0.76 -1.18 -0.26
CA PHE A 271 -1.48 -0.12 0.45
C PHE A 271 -2.89 0.10 -0.10
N LEU A 272 -3.33 -0.67 -1.10
CA LEU A 272 -4.68 -0.53 -1.65
C LEU A 272 -5.76 -0.76 -0.60
N PHE A 273 -5.52 -1.52 0.48
CA PHE A 273 -6.52 -1.63 1.55
C PHE A 273 -6.80 -0.29 2.28
N LEU A 274 -5.91 0.70 2.15
CA LEU A 274 -6.15 2.07 2.65
C LEU A 274 -7.28 2.76 1.87
N ILE A 275 -7.54 2.34 0.64
CA ILE A 275 -8.50 2.98 -0.25
C ILE A 275 -9.41 1.89 -0.83
N SER A 276 -10.70 1.95 -0.55
CA SER A 276 -11.63 0.98 -1.14
C SER A 276 -11.52 1.02 -2.67
N GLU A 277 -10.99 -0.03 -3.30
CA GLU A 277 -10.77 -0.06 -4.75
C GLU A 277 -12.09 0.15 -5.50
N SER A 278 -13.18 -0.42 -4.99
CA SER A 278 -14.52 -0.19 -5.51
C SER A 278 -14.95 1.27 -5.38
N GLU A 279 -14.68 1.94 -4.27
CA GLU A 279 -15.00 3.36 -4.12
C GLU A 279 -14.12 4.21 -5.01
N LEU A 280 -12.83 3.90 -5.11
CA LEU A 280 -11.90 4.58 -6.00
C LEU A 280 -12.40 4.48 -7.43
N ARG A 281 -12.70 3.28 -7.93
CA ARG A 281 -13.24 3.06 -9.29
C ARG A 281 -14.61 3.72 -9.50
N GLN A 282 -15.48 3.75 -8.48
CA GLN A 282 -16.78 4.42 -8.58
C GLN A 282 -16.64 5.95 -8.61
N ARG A 283 -15.68 6.49 -7.87
CA ARG A 283 -15.35 7.93 -7.82
C ARG A 283 -14.54 8.34 -9.05
N PHE A 284 -13.77 7.42 -9.62
CA PHE A 284 -12.95 7.59 -10.82
C PHE A 284 -13.81 7.59 -12.07
N ASP A 285 -14.35 8.77 -12.41
CA ASP A 285 -14.97 9.04 -13.69
C ASP A 285 -14.14 10.09 -14.44
N PRO A 286 -13.15 9.67 -15.26
CA PRO A 286 -12.24 10.59 -15.98
C PRO A 286 -12.98 11.65 -16.77
N ARG A 287 -14.20 11.35 -17.22
CA ARG A 287 -15.01 12.25 -18.03
C ARG A 287 -15.59 13.41 -17.22
N LYS A 288 -15.69 13.28 -15.89
CA LYS A 288 -16.21 14.31 -14.98
C LYS A 288 -15.13 15.21 -14.39
N TRP A 289 -13.86 14.81 -14.48
CA TRP A 289 -12.75 15.46 -13.77
C TRP A 289 -12.03 16.56 -14.56
N THR A 290 -12.44 16.75 -15.81
CA THR A 290 -11.79 17.66 -16.76
C THR A 290 -12.15 19.14 -16.53
N SER A 291 -12.97 19.45 -15.53
CA SER A 291 -13.44 20.81 -15.26
C SER A 291 -13.57 21.09 -13.75
N ASP A 292 -12.51 21.63 -13.13
CA ASP A 292 -12.52 22.34 -11.83
C ASP A 292 -13.23 21.68 -10.63
N THR A 293 -13.51 20.37 -10.68
CA THR A 293 -14.23 19.71 -9.60
C THR A 293 -13.30 19.47 -8.41
N ASN A 294 -13.77 19.84 -7.21
CA ASN A 294 -13.20 19.41 -5.92
C ASN A 294 -13.17 17.88 -5.88
N LEU A 295 -12.08 17.30 -6.36
CA LEU A 295 -11.84 15.87 -6.27
C LEU A 295 -11.69 15.51 -4.80
N PRO A 296 -12.26 14.37 -4.36
CA PRO A 296 -12.02 13.87 -3.01
C PRO A 296 -10.52 13.79 -2.68
N ILE A 297 -10.15 14.11 -1.44
CA ILE A 297 -8.74 14.16 -1.01
C ILE A 297 -8.01 12.84 -1.22
N ASP A 298 -8.67 11.71 -1.00
CA ASP A 298 -8.13 10.37 -1.27
C ASP A 298 -7.80 10.17 -2.75
N VAL A 299 -8.67 10.64 -3.65
CA VAL A 299 -8.43 10.63 -5.10
C VAL A 299 -7.23 11.52 -5.47
N CYS A 300 -7.15 12.73 -4.93
CA CYS A 300 -6.01 13.63 -5.14
C CYS A 300 -4.70 12.96 -4.69
N MET A 301 -4.69 12.29 -3.55
CA MET A 301 -3.51 11.55 -3.06
C MET A 301 -3.15 10.37 -3.95
N VAL A 302 -4.13 9.62 -4.47
CA VAL A 302 -3.89 8.53 -5.45
C VAL A 302 -3.24 9.08 -6.71
N LEU A 303 -3.77 10.19 -7.25
CA LEU A 303 -3.21 10.81 -8.45
C LEU A 303 -1.79 11.34 -8.21
N ALA A 304 -1.53 11.93 -7.04
CA ALA A 304 -0.22 12.41 -6.66
C ALA A 304 0.81 11.25 -6.57
N LEU A 305 0.48 10.19 -5.83
CA LEU A 305 1.33 9.02 -5.67
C LEU A 305 1.50 8.25 -6.99
N GLY A 306 0.44 8.15 -7.79
CA GLY A 306 0.46 7.52 -9.11
C GLY A 306 1.34 8.28 -10.10
N ALA A 307 1.23 9.60 -10.15
CA ALA A 307 2.12 10.45 -10.94
C ALA A 307 3.58 10.26 -10.51
N LYS A 308 3.85 10.25 -9.20
CA LYS A 308 5.18 9.98 -8.63
C LYS A 308 5.73 8.60 -9.03
N ALA A 309 4.93 7.55 -8.90
CA ALA A 309 5.32 6.18 -9.25
C ALA A 309 5.49 5.94 -10.74
N SER A 310 4.78 6.68 -11.59
CA SER A 310 4.88 6.54 -13.05
C SER A 310 6.21 7.04 -13.62
N GLY A 311 7.03 7.70 -12.80
CA GLY A 311 8.29 8.33 -13.24
C GLY A 311 8.05 9.51 -14.20
N PHE A 312 6.83 10.05 -14.20
CA PHE A 312 6.47 11.19 -15.02
C PHE A 312 7.25 12.41 -14.54
N GLN A 313 8.21 12.86 -15.35
CA GLN A 313 9.19 13.91 -15.02
C GLN A 313 8.57 15.30 -14.82
N VAL A 314 7.26 15.46 -15.05
CA VAL A 314 6.58 16.73 -14.78
C VAL A 314 6.27 16.79 -13.30
N GLU A 315 7.28 17.19 -12.52
CA GLU A 315 7.20 17.46 -11.08
C GLU A 315 5.95 18.26 -10.71
N ASP A 316 5.52 19.17 -11.58
CA ASP A 316 4.34 20.02 -11.37
C ASP A 316 3.03 19.23 -11.18
N VAL A 317 2.86 18.07 -11.82
CA VAL A 317 1.59 17.32 -11.78
C VAL A 317 1.40 16.61 -10.45
N GLN A 318 2.43 15.90 -9.95
CA GLN A 318 2.36 15.22 -8.66
C GLN A 318 2.18 16.23 -7.52
N TYR A 319 2.89 17.36 -7.56
CA TYR A 319 2.81 18.39 -6.53
C TYR A 319 1.52 19.17 -6.59
N LYS A 320 0.93 19.36 -7.78
CA LYS A 320 -0.40 19.96 -7.92
C LYS A 320 -1.46 19.15 -7.17
N TRP A 321 -1.54 17.85 -7.42
CA TRP A 321 -2.54 16.99 -6.76
C TRP A 321 -2.28 16.85 -5.26
N TYR A 322 -1.02 16.72 -4.86
CA TYR A 322 -0.63 16.71 -3.47
C TYR A 322 -1.00 18.02 -2.73
N ARG A 323 -0.73 19.16 -3.37
CA ARG A 323 -1.07 20.50 -2.84
C ARG A 323 -2.58 20.64 -2.67
N GLU A 324 -3.34 20.23 -3.67
CA GLU A 324 -4.81 20.27 -3.63
C GLU A 324 -5.36 19.41 -2.48
N ALA A 325 -4.86 18.18 -2.32
CA ALA A 325 -5.23 17.30 -1.21
C ALA A 325 -4.99 17.96 0.16
N ARG A 326 -3.84 18.61 0.36
CA ARG A 326 -3.52 19.31 1.61
C ARG A 326 -4.37 20.53 1.87
N LEU A 327 -4.65 21.34 0.85
CA LEU A 327 -5.52 22.52 0.98
C LEU A 327 -6.94 22.11 1.35
N GLN A 328 -7.47 21.07 0.70
CA GLN A 328 -8.79 20.56 1.05
C GLN A 328 -8.82 20.02 2.47
N LEU A 329 -7.80 19.25 2.89
CA LEU A 329 -7.69 18.72 4.26
C LEU A 329 -7.59 19.82 5.33
N LEU A 330 -7.06 21.01 4.99
CA LEU A 330 -7.05 22.18 5.86
C LEU A 330 -8.42 22.88 5.95
N SER A 331 -9.23 22.79 4.89
CA SER A 331 -10.52 23.48 4.76
C SER A 331 -11.72 22.66 5.21
N GLU A 332 -11.62 21.33 5.13
CA GLU A 332 -12.71 20.42 5.49
C GLU A 332 -12.71 20.11 6.99
N ASP A 333 -13.88 20.24 7.61
CA ASP A 333 -14.13 19.72 8.95
C ASP A 333 -14.05 18.19 8.90
N CYS A 334 -12.88 17.65 9.22
CA CYS A 334 -12.63 16.23 9.33
C CYS A 334 -13.43 15.65 10.51
N GLN A 335 -14.55 14.99 10.22
CA GLN A 335 -15.39 14.32 11.23
C GLN A 335 -15.07 12.82 11.37
N ASP A 336 -14.51 12.20 10.33
CA ASP A 336 -14.14 10.78 10.34
C ASP A 336 -12.64 10.64 10.63
N GLU A 337 -12.32 10.30 11.88
CA GLU A 337 -10.96 10.12 12.37
C GLU A 337 -10.23 8.98 11.63
N LEU A 338 -10.94 7.92 11.22
CA LEU A 338 -10.35 6.81 10.46
C LEU A 338 -9.98 7.26 9.05
N TRP A 339 -10.84 8.05 8.41
CA TRP A 339 -10.51 8.68 7.13
C TRP A 339 -9.32 9.64 7.26
N THR A 340 -9.28 10.48 8.29
CA THR A 340 -8.15 11.38 8.52
C THR A 340 -6.84 10.62 8.71
N MET A 341 -6.85 9.55 9.51
CA MET A 341 -5.67 8.68 9.67
C MET A 341 -5.19 8.11 8.34
N ARG A 342 -6.12 7.63 7.47
CA ARG A 342 -5.77 7.11 6.13
C ARG A 342 -5.08 8.17 5.29
N VAL A 343 -5.65 9.37 5.22
CA VAL A 343 -5.08 10.47 4.43
C VAL A 343 -3.70 10.88 4.96
N LEU A 344 -3.52 10.97 6.28
CA LEU A 344 -2.22 11.25 6.90
C LEU A 344 -1.16 10.21 6.55
N VAL A 345 -1.54 8.93 6.51
CA VAL A 345 -0.64 7.85 6.06
C VAL A 345 -0.28 7.99 4.58
N LEU A 346 -1.23 8.34 3.70
CA LEU A 346 -0.93 8.60 2.29
C LEU A 346 0.01 9.80 2.11
N ILE A 347 -0.17 10.86 2.89
CA ILE A 347 0.73 12.04 2.89
C ILE A 347 2.12 11.63 3.38
N CYS A 348 2.20 10.86 4.46
CA CYS A 348 3.45 10.30 4.97
C CYS A 348 4.18 9.51 3.86
N ILE A 349 3.48 8.59 3.19
CA ILE A 349 4.01 7.80 2.07
C ILE A 349 4.49 8.71 0.93
N PHE A 350 3.76 9.79 0.62
CA PHE A 350 4.18 10.73 -0.43
C PHE A 350 5.47 11.47 -0.06
N GLU A 351 5.58 11.98 1.17
CA GLU A 351 6.72 12.79 1.63
C GLU A 351 7.97 11.97 2.00
N ILE A 352 7.88 10.64 2.11
CA ILE A 352 8.95 9.79 2.68
C ILE A 352 10.28 9.87 1.91
N ASP A 353 10.23 10.13 0.60
CA ASP A 353 11.42 10.28 -0.24
C ASP A 353 11.98 11.71 -0.22
N ASP A 354 11.12 12.71 -0.01
CA ASP A 354 11.44 14.12 -0.19
C ASP A 354 11.87 14.78 1.12
N ASP A 355 11.11 14.54 2.19
CA ASP A 355 11.39 15.06 3.53
C ASP A 355 10.95 14.05 4.60
N ILE A 356 11.91 13.24 5.05
CA ILE A 356 11.70 12.19 6.05
C ILE A 356 11.17 12.75 7.39
N GLU A 357 11.54 13.97 7.76
CA GLU A 357 11.10 14.59 9.01
C GLU A 357 9.63 15.01 8.91
N VAL A 358 9.25 15.66 7.80
CA VAL A 358 7.86 16.02 7.52
C VAL A 358 6.99 14.76 7.43
N SER A 359 7.46 13.74 6.71
CA SER A 359 6.78 12.44 6.62
C SER A 359 6.54 11.81 7.99
N TYR A 360 7.55 11.83 8.88
CA TYR A 360 7.41 11.31 10.24
C TYR A 360 6.42 12.11 11.09
N ARG A 361 6.32 13.43 10.92
CA ARG A 361 5.31 14.25 11.62
C ARG A 361 3.88 13.85 11.25
N PHE A 362 3.62 13.60 9.97
CA PHE A 362 2.33 13.08 9.51
C PHE A 362 2.03 11.70 10.08
N LEU A 363 3.03 10.82 10.10
CA LEU A 363 2.88 9.51 10.74
C LEU A 363 2.58 9.63 12.23
N ASN A 364 3.27 10.51 12.96
CA ASN A 364 3.06 10.72 14.39
C ASN A 364 1.66 11.30 14.69
N ALA A 365 1.14 12.16 13.81
CA ALA A 365 -0.25 12.62 13.89
C ALA A 365 -1.23 11.45 13.72
N ALA A 366 -1.00 10.56 12.74
CA ALA A 366 -1.82 9.36 12.54
C ALA A 366 -1.73 8.39 13.73
N ILE A 367 -0.55 8.21 14.33
CA ILE A 367 -0.36 7.42 15.56
C ILE A 367 -1.20 8.02 16.69
N THR A 368 -1.09 9.33 16.90
CA THR A 368 -1.81 10.03 17.98
C THR A 368 -3.33 9.84 17.83
N LEU A 369 -3.88 10.04 16.63
CA LEU A 369 -5.29 9.79 16.35
C LEU A 369 -5.68 8.33 16.61
N GLY A 370 -4.87 7.37 16.18
CA GLY A 370 -5.15 5.95 16.42
C GLY A 370 -5.10 5.56 17.90
N LEU A 371 -4.20 6.17 18.69
CA LEU A 371 -4.13 5.98 20.14
C LEU A 371 -5.38 6.54 20.83
N GLU A 372 -5.84 7.72 20.45
CA GLU A 372 -7.07 8.33 20.98
C GLU A 372 -8.32 7.52 20.63
N ASN A 373 -8.29 6.81 19.50
CA ASN A 373 -9.32 5.86 19.09
C ASN A 373 -9.25 4.50 19.79
N GLY A 374 -8.25 4.28 20.64
CA GLY A 374 -8.08 3.01 21.37
C GLY A 374 -7.48 1.87 20.54
N LEU A 375 -6.92 2.15 19.35
CA LEU A 375 -6.40 1.12 18.43
C LEU A 375 -5.15 0.38 18.94
N ALA A 376 -4.48 0.92 19.96
CA ALA A 376 -3.37 0.22 20.62
C ALA A 376 -3.83 -0.89 21.58
N THR A 377 -5.11 -0.89 21.99
CA THR A 377 -5.62 -1.90 22.92
C THR A 377 -6.17 -3.10 22.13
N PRO A 378 -5.65 -4.33 22.35
CA PRO A 378 -5.91 -5.44 21.44
C PRO A 378 -7.34 -5.98 21.47
N GLU A 379 -8.17 -5.71 22.49
CA GLU A 379 -9.36 -6.56 22.71
C GLU A 379 -10.64 -5.90 23.27
N SER A 380 -10.69 -4.61 23.67
CA SER A 380 -11.81 -4.17 24.54
C SER A 380 -12.80 -3.14 23.99
N ASP A 381 -12.41 -2.19 23.13
CA ASP A 381 -13.25 -0.99 22.92
C ASP A 381 -13.80 -0.77 21.50
N LEU A 382 -13.60 -1.70 20.56
CA LEU A 382 -14.04 -1.54 19.17
C LEU A 382 -15.35 -2.26 18.82
N ASN A 383 -16.08 -2.80 19.82
CA ASN A 383 -17.32 -3.54 19.62
C ASN A 383 -18.47 -2.72 18.97
N TRP A 384 -18.33 -1.41 18.88
CA TRP A 384 -19.31 -0.52 18.25
C TRP A 384 -19.16 -0.42 16.72
N MET A 385 -18.07 -0.95 16.15
CA MET A 385 -17.76 -0.82 14.73
C MET A 385 -18.20 -2.06 13.95
N GLU A 386 -18.75 -1.88 12.75
CA GLU A 386 -19.08 -3.01 11.87
C GLU A 386 -17.81 -3.77 11.45
N GLU A 387 -17.91 -5.10 11.31
CA GLU A 387 -16.78 -5.99 11.01
C GLU A 387 -15.93 -5.55 9.79
N PRO A 388 -16.50 -5.06 8.66
CA PRO A 388 -15.69 -4.57 7.53
C PRO A 388 -14.85 -3.34 7.89
N SER A 389 -15.44 -2.38 8.59
CA SER A 389 -14.77 -1.15 9.03
C SER A 389 -13.70 -1.45 10.08
N LEU A 390 -13.98 -2.38 11.00
CA LEU A 390 -13.02 -2.86 11.99
C LEU A 390 -11.81 -3.51 11.30
N SER A 391 -12.04 -4.39 10.33
CA SER A 391 -10.93 -5.00 9.58
C SER A 391 -10.09 -3.96 8.84
N GLN A 392 -10.71 -2.94 8.25
CA GLN A 392 -9.98 -1.88 7.57
C GLN A 392 -9.18 -1.03 8.56
N CYS A 393 -9.77 -0.71 9.71
CA CYS A 393 -9.13 0.04 10.79
C CYS A 393 -7.89 -0.69 11.34
N LEU A 394 -7.99 -2.00 11.60
CA LEU A 394 -6.87 -2.80 12.06
C LEU A 394 -5.74 -2.86 11.03
N ARG A 395 -6.05 -3.04 9.73
CA ARG A 395 -5.02 -3.03 8.68
C ARG A 395 -4.32 -1.67 8.53
N LEU A 396 -5.08 -0.58 8.66
CA LEU A 396 -4.51 0.77 8.72
C LEU A 396 -3.55 0.91 9.90
N TRP A 397 -3.97 0.45 11.07
CA TRP A 397 -3.15 0.51 12.28
C TRP A 397 -1.87 -0.32 12.18
N GLU A 398 -1.94 -1.55 11.68
CA GLU A 398 -0.77 -2.39 11.39
C GLU A 398 0.20 -1.68 10.44
N THR A 399 -0.31 -0.93 9.48
CA THR A 399 0.50 -0.19 8.51
C THR A 399 1.18 1.02 9.15
N ILE A 400 0.47 1.74 10.02
CA ILE A 400 1.04 2.81 10.83
C ILE A 400 2.17 2.26 11.71
N GLN A 401 1.95 1.13 12.38
CA GLN A 401 2.97 0.47 13.21
C GLN A 401 4.17 0.05 12.40
N PHE A 402 3.95 -0.56 11.22
CA PHE A 402 5.01 -0.97 10.32
C PHE A 402 5.85 0.23 9.85
N LEU A 403 5.20 1.32 9.40
CA LEU A 403 5.90 2.54 9.01
C LEU A 403 6.69 3.11 10.20
N ASN A 404 6.10 3.16 11.40
CA ASN A 404 6.79 3.66 12.59
C ASN A 404 8.04 2.84 12.91
N MET A 405 7.92 1.51 12.86
CA MET A 405 9.07 0.62 13.01
C MET A 405 10.12 0.85 11.92
N TRP A 406 9.70 1.05 10.67
CA TRP A 406 10.60 1.36 9.56
C TRP A 406 11.38 2.66 9.81
N PHE A 407 10.73 3.73 10.27
CA PHE A 407 11.38 4.99 10.65
C PHE A 407 12.38 4.81 11.79
N LEU A 408 12.03 4.02 12.82
CA LEU A 408 12.92 3.72 13.94
C LEU A 408 14.15 2.90 13.52
N LEU A 409 14.00 2.05 12.50
CA LEU A 409 15.07 1.21 11.97
C LEU A 409 15.93 1.92 10.93
N GLN A 410 15.49 3.07 10.39
CA GLN A 410 16.35 3.84 9.50
C GLN A 410 17.62 4.20 10.27
N PRO A 411 18.81 3.71 9.84
CA PRO A 411 20.04 4.12 10.47
C PRO A 411 20.08 5.64 10.38
N GLN A 412 20.41 6.32 11.47
CA GLN A 412 20.64 7.76 11.46
C GLN A 412 21.90 8.04 10.62
N THR A 413 21.80 7.86 9.31
CA THR A 413 22.80 8.25 8.32
C THR A 413 22.70 9.75 8.18
N MET A 414 23.11 10.43 9.26
CA MET A 414 23.38 11.85 9.29
C MET A 414 24.42 12.14 8.19
N GLY A 415 23.96 12.59 7.02
CA GLY A 415 24.80 13.37 6.11
C GLY A 415 25.27 12.72 4.80
N ARG A 416 24.75 11.57 4.36
CA ARG A 416 24.92 11.17 2.95
C ARG A 416 23.59 11.03 2.23
N PRO A 417 23.29 11.87 1.22
CA PRO A 417 22.16 11.61 0.34
C PRO A 417 22.40 10.25 -0.33
N LEU A 418 21.55 9.28 -0.01
CA LEU A 418 21.47 8.02 -0.75
C LEU A 418 21.01 8.39 -2.16
N PRO A 419 21.78 8.08 -3.21
CA PRO A 419 21.37 8.40 -4.56
C PRO A 419 20.16 7.55 -4.93
N ASP A 420 19.12 8.27 -5.31
CA ASP A 420 18.01 7.85 -6.16
C ASP A 420 17.00 6.83 -5.58
N SER A 421 15.73 7.27 -5.49
CA SER A 421 14.40 6.58 -5.55
C SER A 421 14.19 5.13 -5.04
N SER A 422 15.21 4.49 -4.49
CA SER A 422 15.28 3.09 -4.08
C SER A 422 14.89 2.87 -2.62
N ARG A 423 14.48 3.93 -1.91
CA ARG A 423 13.95 3.83 -0.55
C ARG A 423 12.63 3.07 -0.51
N PHE A 424 11.76 3.31 -1.49
CA PHE A 424 10.48 2.59 -1.61
C PHE A 424 10.65 1.09 -1.82
N LEU A 425 11.59 0.67 -2.67
CA LEU A 425 11.85 -0.74 -2.95
C LEU A 425 12.38 -1.50 -1.72
N ASN A 426 12.97 -0.80 -0.73
CA ASN A 426 13.41 -1.43 0.52
C ASN A 426 12.27 -1.64 1.53
N ILE A 427 11.12 -0.96 1.38
CA ILE A 427 9.96 -1.21 2.24
C ILE A 427 9.44 -2.65 2.03
N GLU A 428 9.44 -3.14 0.79
CA GLU A 428 9.10 -4.54 0.49
C GLU A 428 10.08 -5.54 1.12
N VAL A 429 11.36 -5.16 1.26
CA VAL A 429 12.40 -6.00 1.85
C VAL A 429 12.21 -6.12 3.37
N CYS A 430 11.82 -5.04 4.05
CA CYS A 430 11.60 -5.04 5.51
C CYS A 430 10.35 -5.82 5.96
N ARG A 431 9.45 -6.21 5.05
CA ARG A 431 8.28 -7.04 5.37
C ARG A 431 8.61 -8.55 5.40
N ARG A 432 9.76 -8.94 4.86
CA ARG A 432 10.29 -10.32 4.92
C ARG A 432 11.16 -10.51 6.16
#